data_AF-B1JT47-F1
#
_entry.id   AF-B1JT47-F1
#
_cell.length_a   1.000
_cell.length_b   1.000
_cell.length_c   1.000
_cell.angle_alpha   90.00
_cell.angle_beta   90.00
_cell.angle_gamma   90.00
#
_symmetry.space_group_name_H-M   'P 1'
#
loop_
_entity.id
_entity.type
_entity.pdbx_description
1 polymer ?
#
loop_
_entity_poly.entity_id
_entity_poly.type
_entity_poly.pdbx_seq_one_letter_code
_entity_poly.pdbx_strand_id
1 'polypeptide(L)'
;MTDYSRSSAAGASKGDGNTTLVGLDGRLSGKDKEVLCGVMCPCARIGVQTKLDKRGRSRTLRQACVAQRLDALNESSRATFGGPTEYLPEVSYDMSPTPPAPPVPIMTEEDRALRPDSIVDWIRDNWPGGMKGYRDGKKAGLDQTRRPDVVIVRDPALPPEQSNIKTVVEMKFEDSYGDRQREAYVRIAGSDKKVATLRPADCGCGDDKPDEKPARSTQTQSDVESIFGVSPAGPNRAMPVPIPHLPPGVPGFAFP
;
A
#
# COMPACT_ATOMS: atom_id res chain seq x y z
N MET A 1 28.60 -15.20 65.64
CA MET A 1 28.66 -13.76 65.96
C MET A 1 28.73 -13.05 64.62
N THR A 2 27.76 -12.31 64.12
CA THR A 2 26.53 -11.74 64.68
C THR A 2 25.60 -11.40 63.50
N ASP A 3 24.36 -11.12 63.85
CA ASP A 3 23.09 -11.12 63.14
C ASP A 3 22.84 -10.16 61.95
N TYR A 4 21.88 -10.61 61.14
CA TYR A 4 20.76 -9.93 60.45
C TYR A 4 20.81 -8.42 60.15
N SER A 5 20.52 -8.09 58.88
CA SER A 5 19.43 -7.15 58.58
C SER A 5 18.75 -7.51 57.26
N ARG A 6 17.47 -7.87 57.40
CA ARG A 6 16.49 -8.05 56.33
C ARG A 6 15.76 -6.72 56.20
N SER A 7 15.64 -6.18 55.00
CA SER A 7 14.67 -5.13 54.70
C SER A 7 14.16 -5.34 53.28
N SER A 8 12.90 -5.77 53.20
CA SER A 8 12.09 -5.82 52.00
C SER A 8 11.34 -4.50 51.87
N ALA A 9 11.35 -3.87 50.69
CA ALA A 9 10.23 -3.04 50.24
C ALA A 9 10.30 -2.76 48.72
N ALA A 10 9.25 -3.26 48.06
CA ALA A 10 8.48 -2.64 46.98
C ALA A 10 9.18 -2.17 45.69
N GLY A 11 8.64 -2.69 44.59
CA GLY A 11 9.05 -2.40 43.23
C GLY A 11 8.78 -0.96 42.78
N ALA A 12 9.54 -0.57 41.77
CA ALA A 12 9.13 0.42 40.79
C ALA A 12 9.73 -0.02 39.45
N SER A 13 8.89 -0.61 38.59
CA SER A 13 9.20 -0.78 37.18
C SER A 13 9.42 0.60 36.57
N LYS A 14 10.67 0.95 36.29
CA LYS A 14 11.00 2.10 35.45
C LYS A 14 11.17 1.59 34.04
N GLY A 15 10.04 1.53 33.33
CA GLY A 15 10.01 1.22 31.91
C GLY A 15 10.63 2.38 31.13
N ASP A 16 11.92 2.29 30.85
CA ASP A 16 12.52 3.10 29.81
C ASP A 16 12.08 2.51 28.47
N GLY A 17 10.96 3.05 27.97
CA GLY A 17 10.44 2.72 26.64
C GLY A 17 11.42 3.18 25.58
N ASN A 18 12.33 2.28 25.19
CA ASN A 18 13.18 2.45 24.03
C ASN A 18 12.28 2.52 22.79
N THR A 19 12.06 3.71 22.25
CA THR A 19 11.49 3.91 20.91
C THR A 19 12.48 3.36 19.91
N THR A 20 12.39 2.05 19.66
CA THR A 20 13.21 1.39 18.66
C THR A 20 12.90 2.07 17.33
N LEU A 21 13.89 2.73 16.74
CA LEU A 21 13.79 3.32 15.41
C LEU A 21 13.62 2.18 14.40
N VAL A 22 12.38 1.73 14.20
CA VAL A 22 12.07 0.64 13.28
C VAL A 22 12.09 1.19 11.86
N GLY A 23 13.08 0.78 11.07
CA GLY A 23 13.24 1.18 9.67
C GLY A 23 14.68 1.50 9.22
N LEU A 24 15.70 1.21 10.03
CA LEU A 24 17.10 1.49 9.69
C LEU A 24 17.89 0.30 9.11
N ASP A 25 17.28 -0.88 8.95
CA ASP A 25 18.00 -2.09 8.51
C ASP A 25 17.45 -2.72 7.21
N GLY A 26 16.71 -1.97 6.39
CA GLY A 26 16.05 -2.52 5.19
C GLY A 26 14.93 -3.52 5.51
N ARG A 27 14.52 -3.58 6.78
CA ARG A 27 13.45 -4.46 7.29
C ARG A 27 12.20 -3.64 7.60
N LEU A 28 11.06 -4.17 7.19
CA LEU A 28 9.74 -3.64 7.52
C LEU A 28 9.49 -3.76 9.03
N SER A 29 8.77 -2.78 9.61
CA SER A 29 8.26 -2.94 10.97
C SER A 29 7.20 -4.05 11.02
N GLY A 30 6.91 -4.58 12.22
CA GLY A 30 5.85 -5.57 12.39
C GLY A 30 4.49 -5.08 11.86
N LYS A 31 4.15 -3.83 12.16
CA LYS A 31 2.93 -3.16 11.67
C LYS A 31 2.91 -3.03 10.15
N ASP A 32 4.00 -2.52 9.55
CA ASP A 32 4.07 -2.36 8.09
C ASP A 32 3.95 -3.73 7.40
N LYS A 33 4.64 -4.74 7.94
CA LYS A 33 4.60 -6.09 7.42
C LYS A 33 3.18 -6.66 7.50
N GLU A 34 2.49 -6.49 8.62
CA GLU A 34 1.11 -6.97 8.79
C GLU A 34 0.16 -6.37 7.75
N VAL A 35 0.19 -5.04 7.57
CA VAL A 35 -0.65 -4.33 6.59
C VAL A 35 -0.35 -4.83 5.17
N LEU A 36 0.94 -4.85 4.80
CA LEU A 36 1.36 -5.25 3.46
C LEU A 36 1.10 -6.73 3.18
N CYS A 37 1.22 -7.61 4.17
CA CYS A 37 0.85 -9.02 4.04
C CYS A 37 -0.67 -9.22 3.89
N GLY A 38 -1.47 -8.41 4.59
CA GLY A 38 -2.93 -8.40 4.46
C GLY A 38 -3.42 -8.11 3.05
N VAL A 39 -2.70 -7.29 2.27
CA VAL A 39 -3.00 -7.06 0.85
C VAL A 39 -2.28 -8.03 -0.08
N MET A 40 -1.06 -8.44 0.26
CA MET A 40 -0.25 -9.33 -0.58
C MET A 40 -0.87 -10.72 -0.71
N CYS A 41 -1.28 -11.38 0.38
CA CYS A 41 -1.76 -12.76 0.32
C CYS A 41 -3.02 -12.94 -0.55
N PRO A 42 -4.07 -12.10 -0.42
CA PRO A 42 -5.21 -12.15 -1.33
C PRO A 42 -4.80 -11.93 -2.80
N CYS A 43 -3.85 -11.02 -3.06
CA CYS A 43 -3.37 -10.72 -4.41
C CYS A 43 -2.44 -11.80 -4.99
N ALA A 44 -1.72 -12.53 -4.15
CA ALA A 44 -0.95 -13.71 -4.56
C ALA A 44 -1.88 -14.77 -5.16
N ARG A 45 -3.04 -14.98 -4.50
CA ARG A 45 -4.04 -15.98 -4.88
C ARG A 45 -4.93 -15.57 -6.05
N ILE A 46 -5.43 -14.34 -6.06
CA ILE A 46 -6.47 -13.90 -7.02
C ILE A 46 -5.87 -13.01 -8.12
N GLY A 47 -5.12 -11.97 -7.71
CA GLY A 47 -4.63 -10.91 -8.59
C GLY A 47 -5.75 -10.21 -9.39
N VAL A 48 -5.37 -9.50 -10.47
CA VAL A 48 -6.32 -8.91 -11.44
C VAL A 48 -6.11 -9.54 -12.81
N GLN A 49 -7.15 -10.14 -13.40
CA GLN A 49 -7.05 -10.74 -14.73
C GLN A 49 -7.07 -9.67 -15.83
N THR A 50 -6.14 -9.74 -16.78
CA THR A 50 -6.22 -8.94 -18.00
C THR A 50 -7.31 -9.46 -18.92
N LYS A 51 -7.78 -8.60 -19.83
CA LYS A 51 -8.53 -9.03 -21.00
C LYS A 51 -7.74 -10.11 -21.76
N LEU A 52 -8.47 -11.01 -22.42
CA LEU A 52 -7.87 -12.03 -23.28
C LEU A 52 -7.07 -11.37 -24.40
N ASP A 53 -5.83 -11.82 -24.61
CA ASP A 53 -5.01 -11.42 -25.73
C ASP A 53 -5.57 -11.98 -27.05
N LYS A 54 -4.99 -11.59 -28.19
CA LYS A 54 -5.40 -12.08 -29.51
C LYS A 54 -5.29 -13.61 -29.67
N ARG A 55 -4.64 -14.30 -28.73
CA ARG A 55 -4.48 -15.77 -28.69
C ARG A 55 -5.36 -16.40 -27.59
N GLY A 56 -6.29 -15.66 -27.00
CA GLY A 56 -7.20 -16.17 -25.99
C GLY A 56 -6.57 -16.36 -24.60
N ARG A 57 -5.45 -15.72 -24.28
CA ARG A 57 -4.76 -15.86 -22.97
C ARG A 57 -4.94 -14.62 -22.11
N SER A 58 -5.19 -14.79 -20.81
CA SER A 58 -5.12 -13.71 -19.82
C SER A 58 -3.81 -13.76 -19.04
N ARG A 59 -3.47 -12.66 -18.37
CA ARG A 59 -2.38 -12.57 -17.39
C ARG A 59 -2.96 -12.11 -16.06
N THR A 60 -2.34 -12.55 -14.96
CA THR A 60 -2.70 -12.12 -13.62
C THR A 60 -1.77 -10.99 -13.16
N LEU A 61 -2.31 -9.79 -13.00
CA LEU A 61 -1.61 -8.61 -12.51
C LEU A 61 -1.72 -8.54 -10.99
N ARG A 62 -0.71 -9.05 -10.28
CA ARG A 62 -0.71 -9.09 -8.80
C ARG A 62 -0.34 -7.76 -8.17
N GLN A 63 0.60 -7.02 -8.77
CA GLN A 63 0.98 -5.68 -8.32
C GLN A 63 -0.20 -4.70 -8.47
N ALA A 64 -0.93 -4.76 -9.58
CA ALA A 64 -2.16 -3.98 -9.77
C ALA A 64 -3.23 -4.31 -8.72
N CYS A 65 -3.36 -5.58 -8.31
CA CYS A 65 -4.25 -5.96 -7.21
C CYS A 65 -3.83 -5.30 -5.88
N VAL A 66 -2.54 -5.28 -5.57
CA VAL A 66 -2.02 -4.62 -4.35
C VAL A 66 -2.32 -3.13 -4.40
N ALA A 67 -2.02 -2.48 -5.52
CA ALA A 67 -2.28 -1.05 -5.70
C ALA A 67 -3.77 -0.72 -5.49
N GLN A 68 -4.68 -1.44 -6.14
CA GLN A 68 -6.13 -1.24 -5.97
C GLN A 68 -6.60 -1.40 -4.52
N ARG A 69 -6.05 -2.37 -3.79
CA ARG A 69 -6.42 -2.58 -2.38
C ARG A 69 -5.91 -1.46 -1.48
N LEU A 70 -4.68 -1.01 -1.69
CA LEU A 70 -4.11 0.11 -0.93
C LEU A 70 -4.79 1.44 -1.29
N ASP A 71 -5.15 1.65 -2.56
CA ASP A 71 -5.94 2.81 -2.99
C ASP A 71 -7.31 2.83 -2.30
N ALA A 72 -8.00 1.69 -2.21
CA ALA A 72 -9.28 1.59 -1.49
C ALA A 72 -9.13 1.90 0.01
N LEU A 73 -8.03 1.49 0.65
CA LEU A 73 -7.72 1.86 2.03
C LEU A 73 -7.46 3.37 2.16
N ASN A 74 -6.72 3.95 1.21
CA ASN A 74 -6.45 5.39 1.18
C ASN A 74 -7.72 6.21 0.96
N GLU A 75 -8.63 5.77 0.09
CA GLU A 75 -9.92 6.40 -0.14
C GLU A 75 -10.80 6.36 1.12
N SER A 76 -10.93 5.19 1.75
CA SER A 76 -11.65 5.04 3.01
C SER A 76 -11.05 5.91 4.13
N SER A 77 -9.71 6.00 4.19
CA SER A 77 -9.02 6.86 5.15
C SER A 77 -9.29 8.33 4.90
N ARG A 78 -9.28 8.78 3.63
CA ARG A 78 -9.61 10.17 3.28
C ARG A 78 -11.04 10.51 3.68
N ALA A 79 -11.99 9.61 3.42
CA ALA A 79 -13.39 9.81 3.79
C ALA A 79 -13.62 9.86 5.31
N THR A 80 -12.82 9.13 6.10
CA THR A 80 -13.05 8.99 7.55
C THR A 80 -12.19 9.94 8.38
N PHE A 81 -10.93 10.15 7.99
CA PHE A 81 -9.90 10.84 8.75
C PHE A 81 -9.31 12.05 8.04
N GLY A 82 -9.74 12.37 6.81
CA GLY A 82 -9.31 13.55 6.06
C GLY A 82 -7.96 13.42 5.34
N GLY A 83 -7.32 12.25 5.36
CA GLY A 83 -6.04 12.01 4.67
C GLY A 83 -5.83 10.53 4.30
N PRO A 84 -4.89 10.22 3.40
CA PRO A 84 -4.57 8.84 3.05
C PRO A 84 -3.86 8.12 4.20
N THR A 85 -3.65 6.82 4.04
CA THR A 85 -2.77 6.05 4.94
C THR A 85 -1.30 6.33 4.66
N GLU A 86 -0.40 5.82 5.51
CA GLU A 86 1.05 5.88 5.29
C GLU A 86 1.54 5.03 4.10
N TYR A 87 0.68 4.22 3.48
CA TYR A 87 1.03 3.27 2.42
C TYR A 87 0.56 3.77 1.05
N LEU A 88 1.49 4.33 0.28
CA LEU A 88 1.21 4.91 -1.03
C LEU A 88 1.61 3.93 -2.15
N PRO A 89 0.65 3.28 -2.85
CA PRO A 89 0.98 2.36 -3.92
C PRO A 89 1.44 3.10 -5.17
N GLU A 90 2.35 2.48 -5.93
CA GLU A 90 2.68 2.87 -7.32
C GLU A 90 2.91 4.39 -7.53
N VAL A 91 3.63 5.04 -6.61
CA VAL A 91 4.07 6.44 -6.77
C VAL A 91 5.19 6.51 -7.80
N SER A 92 5.03 7.33 -8.84
CA SER A 92 6.07 7.52 -9.86
C SER A 92 7.03 8.63 -9.44
N TYR A 93 8.31 8.49 -9.79
CA TYR A 93 9.35 9.48 -9.52
C TYR A 93 10.01 9.91 -10.83
N ASP A 94 10.26 11.21 -10.96
CA ASP A 94 11.18 11.76 -11.92
C ASP A 94 12.62 11.50 -11.46
N MET A 95 13.35 10.74 -12.27
CA MET A 95 14.73 10.33 -12.05
C MET A 95 15.74 11.24 -12.77
N SER A 96 15.26 12.23 -13.53
CA SER A 96 16.08 13.18 -14.31
C SER A 96 17.03 14.07 -13.52
N PRO A 97 16.76 14.44 -12.24
CA PRO A 97 17.77 15.13 -11.45
C PRO A 97 19.06 14.31 -11.40
N THR A 98 20.22 14.95 -11.30
CA THR A 98 21.50 14.25 -11.14
C THR A 98 22.00 14.37 -9.70
N PRO A 99 22.61 13.32 -9.11
CA PRO A 99 23.19 13.41 -7.78
C PRO A 99 24.09 14.65 -7.62
N PRO A 100 24.04 15.37 -6.49
CA PRO A 100 23.39 14.99 -5.23
C PRO A 100 21.88 15.26 -5.16
N ALA A 101 21.26 15.84 -6.19
CA ALA A 101 19.83 16.12 -6.18
C ALA A 101 19.00 14.80 -6.15
N PRO A 102 17.99 14.72 -5.26
CA PRO A 102 17.16 13.53 -5.14
C PRO A 102 16.17 13.41 -6.31
N PRO A 103 15.69 12.19 -6.65
CA PRO A 103 14.52 12.01 -7.48
C PRO A 103 13.29 12.71 -6.88
N VAL A 104 12.40 13.21 -7.74
CA VAL A 104 11.23 14.01 -7.33
C VAL A 104 9.96 13.17 -7.50
N PRO A 105 9.10 13.04 -6.48
CA PRO A 105 7.84 12.33 -6.62
C PRO A 105 6.91 13.08 -7.59
N ILE A 106 6.25 12.35 -8.47
CA ILE A 106 5.26 12.88 -9.41
C ILE A 106 3.90 12.87 -8.71
N MET A 107 3.48 14.04 -8.25
CA MET A 107 2.24 14.29 -7.50
C MET A 107 1.35 15.27 -8.27
N THR A 108 0.08 15.40 -7.89
CA THR A 108 -0.82 16.41 -8.46
C THR A 108 -0.48 17.81 -7.92
N GLU A 109 -0.90 18.85 -8.62
CA GLU A 109 -0.63 20.23 -8.19
C GLU A 109 -1.52 20.62 -7.00
N GLU A 110 -2.74 20.09 -6.95
CA GLU A 110 -3.76 20.42 -5.96
C GLU A 110 -3.50 19.77 -4.60
N ASP A 111 -2.96 18.56 -4.58
CA ASP A 111 -2.62 17.81 -3.38
C ASP A 111 -1.27 17.12 -3.56
N ARG A 112 -0.26 17.64 -2.85
CA ARG A 112 1.11 17.11 -2.90
C ARG A 112 1.25 15.72 -2.29
N ALA A 113 0.23 15.21 -1.60
CA ALA A 113 0.14 13.83 -1.13
C ALA A 113 -0.68 12.92 -2.08
N LEU A 114 -1.22 13.46 -3.18
CA LEU A 114 -1.95 12.71 -4.20
C LEU A 114 -1.10 12.51 -5.46
N ARG A 115 -1.09 11.28 -5.96
CA ARG A 115 -0.46 10.94 -7.25
C ARG A 115 -1.46 11.15 -8.40
N PRO A 116 -1.03 11.47 -9.62
CA PRO A 116 -1.94 11.59 -10.76
C PRO A 116 -2.55 10.23 -11.13
N ASP A 117 -3.81 10.22 -11.52
CA ASP A 117 -4.52 9.02 -12.00
C ASP A 117 -3.86 8.41 -13.23
N SER A 118 -3.24 9.25 -14.07
CA SER A 118 -2.58 8.86 -15.30
C SER A 118 -1.22 9.53 -15.43
N ILE A 119 -0.17 8.73 -15.24
CA ILE A 119 1.22 9.16 -15.50
C ILE A 119 1.43 9.55 -16.97
N VAL A 120 0.67 8.96 -17.90
CA VAL A 120 0.78 9.26 -19.32
C VAL A 120 0.26 10.67 -19.63
N ASP A 121 -0.88 11.03 -19.05
CA ASP A 121 -1.43 12.37 -19.19
C ASP A 121 -0.53 13.38 -18.48
N TRP A 122 -0.07 13.06 -17.27
CA TRP A 122 0.88 13.90 -16.55
C TRP A 122 2.16 14.15 -17.36
N ILE A 123 2.78 13.13 -17.97
CA ILE A 123 3.96 13.29 -18.83
C ILE A 123 3.65 14.16 -20.04
N ARG A 124 2.49 13.97 -20.67
CA ARG A 124 2.12 14.77 -21.85
C ARG A 124 2.06 16.25 -21.50
N ASP A 125 1.51 16.57 -20.34
CA ASP A 125 1.13 17.93 -19.97
C ASP A 125 2.26 18.64 -19.19
N ASN A 126 3.13 17.91 -18.47
CA ASN A 126 4.11 18.48 -17.54
C ASN A 126 5.58 18.15 -17.85
N TRP A 127 5.87 17.09 -18.63
CA TRP A 127 7.27 16.70 -18.88
C TRP A 127 7.98 17.72 -19.77
N PRO A 128 9.28 18.00 -19.59
CA PRO A 128 10.04 18.82 -20.53
C PRO A 128 9.98 18.28 -21.96
N GLY A 129 9.39 19.04 -22.89
CA GLY A 129 9.13 18.61 -24.27
C GLY A 129 7.95 17.65 -24.42
N GLY A 130 7.13 17.51 -23.38
CA GLY A 130 5.96 16.64 -23.28
C GLY A 130 6.28 15.18 -23.61
N MET A 131 5.28 14.50 -24.17
CA MET A 131 5.41 13.09 -24.58
C MET A 131 6.53 12.87 -25.61
N LYS A 132 6.84 13.87 -26.45
CA LYS A 132 7.96 13.79 -27.40
C LYS A 132 9.29 13.78 -26.68
N GLY A 133 9.51 14.73 -25.77
CA GLY A 133 10.73 14.81 -24.95
C GLY A 133 10.96 13.54 -24.14
N TYR A 134 9.90 13.02 -23.52
CA TYR A 134 9.96 11.75 -22.80
C TYR A 134 10.39 10.57 -23.70
N ARG A 135 9.85 10.47 -24.92
CA ARG A 135 10.24 9.42 -25.88
C ARG A 135 11.67 9.58 -26.38
N ASP A 136 12.09 10.81 -26.64
CA ASP A 136 13.46 11.10 -27.10
C ASP A 136 14.49 10.76 -26.02
N GLY A 137 14.24 11.12 -24.76
CA GLY A 137 15.08 10.73 -23.63
C GLY A 137 15.19 9.21 -23.47
N LYS A 138 14.07 8.49 -23.62
CA LYS A 138 14.07 7.02 -23.57
C LYS A 138 14.88 6.42 -24.72
N LYS A 139 14.77 6.99 -25.93
CA LYS A 139 15.56 6.57 -27.10
C LYS A 139 17.06 6.83 -26.90
N ALA A 140 17.42 7.87 -26.15
CA ALA A 140 18.78 8.17 -25.74
C ALA A 140 19.29 7.31 -24.56
N GLY A 141 18.48 6.38 -24.04
CA GLY A 141 18.86 5.50 -22.94
C GLY A 141 18.73 6.12 -21.54
N LEU A 142 18.04 7.26 -21.40
CA LEU A 142 17.82 7.89 -20.10
C LEU A 142 16.78 7.12 -19.29
N ASP A 143 17.12 6.83 -18.04
CA ASP A 143 16.20 6.32 -17.04
C ASP A 143 15.42 7.49 -16.42
N GLN A 144 14.29 7.83 -17.03
CA GLN A 144 13.57 9.07 -16.72
C GLN A 144 12.55 8.92 -15.59
N THR A 145 11.88 7.76 -15.47
CA THR A 145 10.89 7.55 -14.41
C THR A 145 10.99 6.16 -13.81
N ARG A 146 10.70 6.08 -12.50
CA ARG A 146 10.67 4.83 -11.74
C ARG A 146 9.47 4.82 -10.81
N ARG A 147 8.91 3.63 -10.61
CA ARG A 147 7.68 3.42 -9.83
C ARG A 147 7.86 2.20 -8.93
N PRO A 148 8.10 2.37 -7.63
CA PRO A 148 8.06 1.28 -6.67
C PRO A 148 6.63 0.74 -6.49
N ASP A 149 6.50 -0.49 -6.00
CA ASP A 149 5.17 -1.06 -5.72
C ASP A 149 4.47 -0.31 -4.57
N VAL A 150 5.21 -0.02 -3.49
CA VAL A 150 4.69 0.77 -2.35
C VAL A 150 5.77 1.71 -1.80
N VAL A 151 5.38 2.93 -1.47
CA VAL A 151 6.18 3.87 -0.67
C VAL A 151 5.49 4.08 0.66
N ILE A 152 6.19 3.78 1.76
CA ILE A 152 5.74 4.06 3.12
C ILE A 152 6.32 5.40 3.54
N VAL A 153 5.45 6.33 3.94
CA VAL A 153 5.81 7.66 4.41
C VAL A 153 5.73 7.78 5.93
N ARG A 154 6.39 8.78 6.51
CA ARG A 154 6.30 9.10 7.93
C ARG A 154 5.04 9.91 8.23
N ASP A 155 4.74 10.86 7.34
CA ASP A 155 3.56 11.71 7.39
C ASP A 155 2.78 11.57 6.07
N PRO A 156 1.55 11.03 6.08
CA PRO A 156 0.72 10.87 4.88
C PRO A 156 0.17 12.19 4.31
N ALA A 157 0.29 13.31 5.02
CA ALA A 157 -0.09 14.64 4.52
C ALA A 157 1.03 15.32 3.70
N LEU A 158 2.24 14.75 3.71
CA LEU A 158 3.39 15.29 3.00
C LEU A 158 3.74 14.46 1.75
N PRO A 159 4.33 15.06 0.71
CA PRO A 159 4.79 14.31 -0.45
C PRO A 159 5.82 13.24 -0.04
N PRO A 160 5.91 12.12 -0.78
CA PRO A 160 6.88 11.06 -0.52
C PRO A 160 8.27 11.46 -1.03
N GLU A 161 8.81 12.57 -0.52
CA GLU A 161 10.19 12.98 -0.73
C GLU A 161 11.14 12.17 0.18
N GLN A 162 12.44 12.11 -0.15
CA GLN A 162 13.44 11.34 0.62
C GLN A 162 13.42 11.57 2.14
N SER A 163 13.12 12.79 2.57
CA SER A 163 13.00 13.20 3.98
C SER A 163 11.80 12.54 4.67
N ASN A 164 10.68 12.41 3.95
CA ASN A 164 9.42 11.83 4.44
C ASN A 164 9.33 10.31 4.19
N ILE A 165 10.12 9.75 3.26
CA ILE A 165 10.15 8.31 3.03
C ILE A 165 10.67 7.58 4.28
N LYS A 166 9.82 6.68 4.79
CA LYS A 166 10.18 5.65 5.77
C LYS A 166 10.82 4.47 5.07
N THR A 167 10.13 3.89 4.09
CA THR A 167 10.59 2.70 3.34
C THR A 167 10.03 2.67 1.93
N VAL A 168 10.86 2.34 0.94
CA VAL A 168 10.43 1.94 -0.42
C VAL A 168 10.35 0.42 -0.46
N VAL A 169 9.20 -0.12 -0.84
CA VAL A 169 8.92 -1.56 -0.85
C VAL A 169 8.67 -2.04 -2.27
N GLU A 170 9.38 -3.09 -2.64
CA GLU A 170 9.11 -3.87 -3.85
C GLU A 170 8.46 -5.20 -3.45
N MET A 171 7.33 -5.52 -4.07
CA MET A 171 6.58 -6.75 -3.86
C MET A 171 6.86 -7.74 -4.98
N LYS A 172 7.54 -8.84 -4.66
CA LYS A 172 7.90 -9.87 -5.64
C LYS A 172 6.98 -11.08 -5.52
N PHE A 173 6.20 -11.36 -6.57
CA PHE A 173 5.29 -12.51 -6.61
C PHE A 173 5.88 -13.74 -7.32
N GLU A 174 6.58 -13.56 -8.46
CA GLU A 174 7.10 -14.68 -9.27
C GLU A 174 8.58 -14.51 -9.69
N ASP A 175 9.13 -13.27 -9.66
CA ASP A 175 10.47 -12.96 -10.22
C ASP A 175 11.50 -12.45 -9.19
N SER A 176 12.79 -12.58 -9.53
CA SER A 176 13.93 -11.97 -8.83
C SER A 176 14.28 -10.57 -9.35
N TYR A 177 15.06 -9.80 -8.57
CA TYR A 177 15.50 -8.45 -8.91
C TYR A 177 16.42 -8.39 -10.14
N GLY A 178 16.33 -7.29 -10.89
CA GLY A 178 17.44 -6.78 -11.69
C GLY A 178 18.17 -5.67 -10.93
N ASP A 179 19.51 -5.68 -10.91
CA ASP A 179 20.34 -4.78 -10.09
C ASP A 179 20.03 -3.28 -10.28
N ARG A 180 19.76 -2.87 -11.53
CA ARG A 180 19.39 -1.48 -11.87
C ARG A 180 18.12 -0.98 -11.19
N GLN A 181 17.17 -1.87 -10.91
CA GLN A 181 15.93 -1.50 -10.22
C GLN A 181 16.21 -1.14 -8.76
N ARG A 182 17.08 -1.92 -8.10
CA ARG A 182 17.43 -1.69 -6.70
C ARG A 182 18.17 -0.35 -6.53
N GLU A 183 19.15 -0.06 -7.39
CA GLU A 183 19.89 1.21 -7.35
C GLU A 183 18.96 2.43 -7.47
N ALA A 184 17.99 2.36 -8.39
CA ALA A 184 16.99 3.42 -8.52
C ALA A 184 16.15 3.60 -7.24
N TYR A 185 15.73 2.52 -6.59
CA TYR A 185 14.94 2.60 -5.36
C TYR A 185 15.76 3.05 -4.16
N VAL A 186 17.05 2.68 -4.08
CA VAL A 186 17.99 3.26 -3.11
C VAL A 186 18.08 4.76 -3.31
N ARG A 187 18.18 5.20 -4.57
CA ARG A 187 18.23 6.62 -4.92
C ARG A 187 16.93 7.35 -4.59
N ILE A 188 15.77 6.74 -4.80
CA ILE A 188 14.48 7.30 -4.38
C ILE A 188 14.39 7.40 -2.86
N ALA A 189 14.80 6.36 -2.13
CA ALA A 189 14.71 6.32 -0.68
C ALA A 189 15.76 7.19 0.03
N GLY A 190 16.87 7.50 -0.65
CA GLY A 190 18.03 8.21 -0.11
C GLY A 190 18.99 7.32 0.70
N SER A 191 18.66 6.04 0.90
CA SER A 191 19.50 5.06 1.58
C SER A 191 19.02 3.64 1.27
N ASP A 192 19.93 2.69 1.19
CA ASP A 192 19.64 1.27 1.01
C ASP A 192 18.93 0.63 2.22
N LYS A 193 19.17 1.19 3.40
CA LYS A 193 18.47 0.86 4.65
C LYS A 193 16.98 1.15 4.64
N LYS A 194 16.52 1.98 3.69
CA LYS A 194 15.11 2.31 3.49
C LYS A 194 14.49 1.55 2.32
N VAL A 195 15.15 0.51 1.79
CA VAL A 195 14.59 -0.32 0.71
C VAL A 195 14.32 -1.72 1.26
N ALA A 196 13.08 -2.19 1.11
CA ALA A 196 12.65 -3.51 1.53
C ALA A 196 12.05 -4.31 0.36
N THR A 197 12.17 -5.63 0.47
CA THR A 197 11.47 -6.56 -0.42
C THR A 197 10.46 -7.33 0.41
N LEU A 198 9.28 -7.56 -0.15
CA LEU A 198 8.29 -8.45 0.42
C LEU A 198 7.90 -9.52 -0.61
N ARG A 199 7.82 -10.77 -0.17
CA ARG A 199 7.36 -11.92 -0.94
C ARG A 199 6.20 -12.61 -0.23
N PRO A 200 5.34 -13.35 -0.95
CA PRO A 200 4.28 -14.15 -0.33
C PRO A 200 4.79 -15.08 0.78
N ALA A 201 5.97 -15.67 0.60
CA ALA A 201 6.61 -16.53 1.60
C ALA A 201 6.97 -15.78 2.90
N ASP A 202 7.34 -14.49 2.82
CA ASP A 202 7.64 -13.68 4.01
C ASP A 202 6.38 -13.44 4.85
N CYS A 203 5.21 -13.52 4.22
CA CYS A 203 3.90 -13.35 4.82
C CYS A 203 3.22 -14.65 5.24
N GLY A 204 3.80 -15.81 4.90
CA GLY A 204 3.15 -17.10 5.12
C GLY A 204 1.86 -17.28 4.32
N CYS A 205 1.75 -16.65 3.15
CA CYS A 205 0.61 -16.85 2.26
C CYS A 205 0.60 -18.32 1.79
N GLY A 206 -0.29 -19.15 2.34
CA GLY A 206 -0.42 -20.55 1.92
C GLY A 206 -0.96 -20.68 0.49
N ASP A 207 -0.65 -21.81 -0.16
CA ASP A 207 -1.17 -22.21 -1.47
C ASP A 207 -2.62 -22.73 -1.42
N ASP A 208 -3.45 -22.18 -0.52
CA ASP A 208 -4.83 -22.61 -0.38
C ASP A 208 -5.61 -22.17 -1.62
N LYS A 209 -5.69 -23.08 -2.58
CA LYS A 209 -6.65 -23.03 -3.69
C LYS A 209 -8.01 -22.71 -3.07
N PRO A 210 -8.74 -21.70 -3.56
CA PRO A 210 -10.06 -21.44 -3.04
C PRO A 210 -10.90 -22.71 -3.21
N ASP A 211 -11.38 -23.27 -2.11
CA ASP A 211 -12.38 -24.32 -2.12
C ASP A 211 -13.59 -23.78 -2.89
N GLU A 212 -13.74 -24.19 -4.16
CA GLU A 212 -15.00 -24.08 -4.89
C GLU A 212 -16.02 -25.01 -4.20
N LYS A 213 -16.59 -24.55 -3.09
CA LYS A 213 -17.88 -25.06 -2.66
C LYS A 213 -18.94 -24.25 -3.39
N PRO A 214 -19.66 -24.81 -4.37
CA PRO A 214 -20.76 -24.11 -4.99
C PRO A 214 -21.81 -23.83 -3.90
N ALA A 215 -22.00 -22.55 -3.58
CA ALA A 215 -23.12 -22.10 -2.79
C ALA A 215 -24.40 -22.34 -3.61
N ARG A 216 -24.95 -23.55 -3.50
CA ARG A 216 -26.28 -23.87 -3.99
C ARG A 216 -27.28 -23.10 -3.14
N SER A 217 -27.66 -21.91 -3.61
CA SER A 217 -28.72 -21.12 -3.00
C SER A 217 -30.06 -21.79 -3.26
N THR A 218 -30.50 -22.62 -2.32
CA THR A 218 -31.91 -22.95 -2.14
C THR A 218 -32.40 -22.20 -0.92
N GLN A 219 -32.90 -20.98 -1.13
CA GLN A 219 -33.75 -20.30 -0.16
C GLN A 219 -35.08 -19.97 -0.83
N THR A 220 -36.11 -20.68 -0.38
CA THR A 220 -37.53 -20.49 -0.67
C THR A 220 -38.00 -19.15 -0.10
N GLN A 221 -38.89 -18.47 -0.82
CA GLN A 221 -39.33 -17.08 -0.62
C GLN A 221 -40.24 -16.82 0.60
N SER A 222 -40.16 -17.58 1.70
CA SER A 222 -41.14 -17.44 2.80
C SER A 222 -40.69 -16.61 4.01
N ASP A 223 -39.41 -16.26 4.15
CA ASP A 223 -38.89 -15.81 5.46
C ASP A 223 -38.58 -14.30 5.53
N VAL A 224 -39.11 -13.50 4.59
CA VAL A 224 -38.93 -12.03 4.59
C VAL A 224 -40.16 -11.24 5.03
N GLU A 225 -41.29 -11.90 5.32
CA GLU A 225 -42.57 -11.22 5.61
C GLU A 225 -42.82 -10.95 7.12
N SER A 226 -41.90 -11.33 8.01
CA SER A 226 -42.07 -11.15 9.47
C SER A 226 -41.36 -9.93 10.06
N ILE A 227 -40.49 -9.23 9.33
CA ILE A 227 -39.59 -8.22 9.95
C ILE A 227 -39.96 -6.78 9.63
N PHE A 228 -40.74 -6.48 8.59
CA PHE A 228 -41.11 -5.11 8.25
C PHE A 228 -42.60 -5.00 7.98
N GLY A 229 -43.40 -4.95 9.04
CA GLY A 229 -44.75 -4.43 8.96
C GLY A 229 -44.70 -2.97 8.50
N VAL A 230 -45.31 -2.69 7.35
CA VAL A 230 -46.05 -1.47 6.92
C VAL A 230 -46.09 -1.42 5.39
N SER A 231 -47.30 -1.44 4.82
CA SER A 231 -47.61 -1.34 3.38
C SER A 231 -47.72 0.15 2.91
N PRO A 232 -48.00 0.47 1.62
CA PRO A 232 -47.01 1.09 0.73
C PRO A 232 -47.45 2.45 0.14
N ALA A 233 -46.49 3.32 -0.23
CA ALA A 233 -46.74 4.40 -1.20
C ALA A 233 -45.45 4.88 -1.90
N GLY A 234 -45.43 4.80 -3.23
CA GLY A 234 -44.64 5.67 -4.13
C GLY A 234 -43.27 5.15 -4.60
N PRO A 235 -43.01 5.08 -5.93
CA PRO A 235 -41.73 4.62 -6.46
C PRO A 235 -40.77 5.80 -6.67
N ASN A 236 -39.59 5.73 -6.05
CA ASN A 236 -38.28 6.12 -6.60
C ASN A 236 -37.27 6.20 -5.45
N ARG A 237 -36.40 5.20 -5.30
CA ARG A 237 -35.02 5.38 -4.83
C ARG A 237 -34.19 4.12 -5.04
N ALA A 238 -33.07 4.30 -5.72
CA ALA A 238 -32.02 3.31 -5.92
C ALA A 238 -31.47 2.84 -4.56
N MET A 239 -31.24 1.55 -4.44
CA MET A 239 -30.66 0.92 -3.25
C MET A 239 -29.14 1.18 -3.18
N PRO A 240 -28.55 1.37 -1.99
CA PRO A 240 -27.11 1.56 -1.84
C PRO A 240 -26.35 0.24 -2.03
N VAL A 241 -25.19 0.31 -2.68
CA VAL A 241 -24.22 -0.78 -2.86
C VAL A 241 -23.56 -1.10 -1.51
N PRO A 242 -23.25 -2.37 -1.16
CA PRO A 242 -22.64 -2.70 0.12
C PRO A 242 -21.18 -2.24 0.18
N ILE A 243 -20.83 -1.51 1.24
CA ILE A 243 -19.46 -1.11 1.56
C ILE A 243 -18.69 -2.36 2.06
N PRO A 244 -17.46 -2.62 1.61
CA PRO A 244 -16.64 -3.71 2.13
C PRO A 244 -16.30 -3.48 3.61
N HIS A 245 -16.44 -4.53 4.40
CA HIS A 245 -16.20 -4.60 5.83
C HIS A 245 -14.71 -4.43 6.14
N LEU A 246 -14.38 -3.41 6.93
CA LEU A 246 -13.09 -3.26 7.59
C LEU A 246 -12.91 -4.37 8.64
N PRO A 247 -11.71 -4.97 8.77
CA PRO A 247 -11.42 -5.86 9.88
C PRO A 247 -11.46 -5.08 11.22
N PRO A 248 -12.05 -5.64 12.28
CA PRO A 248 -12.08 -4.99 13.59
C PRO A 248 -10.69 -5.07 14.23
N GLY A 249 -10.18 -3.94 14.74
CA GLY A 249 -9.04 -3.94 15.67
C GLY A 249 -7.86 -3.02 15.36
N VAL A 250 -8.06 -1.83 14.79
CA VAL A 250 -7.03 -0.78 14.84
C VAL A 250 -7.25 0.04 16.12
N PRO A 251 -6.48 -0.15 17.21
CA PRO A 251 -6.63 0.67 18.41
C PRO A 251 -6.23 2.10 18.08
N GLY A 252 -7.17 3.03 18.31
CA GLY A 252 -6.96 4.46 18.20
C GLY A 252 -5.84 4.92 19.12
N PHE A 253 -4.96 5.75 18.58
CA PHE A 253 -4.01 6.54 19.36
C PHE A 253 -4.80 7.52 20.22
N ALA A 254 -4.83 7.28 21.52
CA ALA A 254 -5.18 8.28 22.52
C ALA A 254 -3.93 9.10 22.85
N PHE A 255 -4.00 10.42 22.71
CA PHE A 255 -3.07 11.36 23.32
C PHE A 255 -3.80 12.67 23.70
N PRO A 256 -3.25 13.43 24.66
CA PRO A 256 -3.99 14.22 25.66
C PRO A 256 -4.63 15.51 25.15
#